data_AF-A6VSS5-F1
#
_entry.id   AF-A6VSS5-F1
#
_cell.length_a   1.000
_cell.length_b   1.000
_cell.length_c   1.000
_cell.angle_alpha   90.00
_cell.angle_beta   90.00
_cell.angle_gamma   90.00
#
_symmetry.space_group_name_H-M   'P 1'
#
loop_
_entity.id
_entity.type
_entity.pdbx_description
1 polymer ?
#
loop_
_entity_poly.entity_id
_entity_poly.type
_entity_poly.pdbx_seq_one_letter_code
_entity_poly.pdbx_strand_id
1 'polypeptide(L)'
;MSTSAELTAQIGAAVEELNNAKNRFEAIRADTDQKVRDLTGEVSAVINSFLNLNIYVSVGGSDSNTGSVSSPLATIAKAISIIPEGAVARIYLISAAEGSANNVYDVVNNHDLGSRHVLIAPRGGSNVTLRFMNGGLFNTRSGGSIKIGNPNTLTIEVHASRQHDSLVNQYGGDVSFGGFYGTPLVNNSPHLKTLCKVNFHVGDNAFGSTFGRCSFMRFDLSQSTETDFVLCDVVLGGMIFISLYSVTLAGDMAIYNPARRALSIDNANTGLILTY
;
A
#
# COMPACT_ATOMS: atom_id res chain seq x y z
N MET A 1 -35.02 51.88 -47.91
CA MET A 1 -33.54 51.78 -47.84
C MET A 1 -33.19 51.56 -46.38
N SER A 2 -32.91 50.31 -45.98
CA SER A 2 -32.34 50.09 -44.65
C SER A 2 -31.00 50.83 -44.59
N THR A 3 -30.85 51.65 -43.56
CA THR A 3 -29.74 52.60 -43.48
C THR A 3 -28.49 51.85 -43.02
N SER A 4 -27.31 52.21 -43.54
CA SER A 4 -26.03 51.57 -43.21
C SER A 4 -25.81 51.32 -41.71
N ALA A 5 -26.38 52.16 -40.84
CA ALA A 5 -26.31 52.03 -39.39
C ALA A 5 -27.05 50.79 -38.84
N GLU A 6 -28.22 50.44 -39.38
CA GLU A 6 -28.94 49.21 -39.00
C GLU A 6 -28.13 47.97 -39.36
N LEU A 7 -27.50 47.97 -40.54
CA LEU A 7 -26.67 46.85 -40.98
C LEU A 7 -25.43 46.67 -40.07
N THR A 8 -24.78 47.77 -39.67
CA THR A 8 -23.66 47.74 -38.72
C THR A 8 -24.09 47.20 -37.36
N ALA A 9 -25.25 47.61 -36.83
CA ALA A 9 -25.77 47.12 -35.56
C ALA A 9 -26.09 45.62 -35.61
N GLN A 10 -26.70 45.14 -36.70
CA GLN A 10 -26.99 43.71 -36.90
C GLN A 10 -25.71 42.87 -36.98
N ILE A 11 -24.68 43.36 -37.68
CA ILE A 11 -23.37 42.68 -37.75
C ILE A 11 -22.73 42.62 -36.35
N GLY A 12 -22.77 43.71 -35.59
CA GLY A 12 -22.24 43.75 -34.23
C GLY A 12 -22.89 42.72 -33.31
N ALA A 13 -24.22 42.66 -33.32
CA ALA A 13 -24.99 41.68 -32.54
C ALA A 13 -24.66 40.23 -32.97
N ALA A 14 -24.57 39.96 -34.27
CA ALA A 14 -24.22 38.63 -34.77
C ALA A 14 -22.79 38.21 -34.37
N VAL A 15 -21.83 39.14 -34.36
CA VAL A 15 -20.46 38.87 -33.89
C VAL A 15 -20.45 38.58 -32.39
N GLU A 16 -21.22 39.30 -31.59
CA GLU A 16 -21.34 39.06 -30.16
C GLU A 16 -21.97 37.70 -29.86
N GLU A 17 -23.06 37.35 -30.55
CA GLU A 17 -23.67 36.02 -30.47
C GLU A 17 -22.69 34.92 -30.88
N LEU A 18 -21.91 35.13 -31.95
CA LEU A 18 -20.89 34.19 -32.40
C LEU A 18 -19.79 34.00 -31.35
N ASN A 19 -19.32 35.08 -30.72
CA ASN A 19 -18.32 35.01 -29.66
C ASN A 19 -18.87 34.29 -28.41
N ASN A 20 -20.12 34.56 -28.04
CA ASN A 20 -20.80 33.87 -26.95
C ASN A 20 -20.97 32.38 -27.24
N ALA A 21 -21.35 32.02 -28.48
CA ALA A 21 -21.44 30.64 -28.92
C ALA A 21 -20.08 29.93 -28.89
N LYS A 22 -19.02 30.60 -29.35
CA LYS A 22 -17.64 30.09 -29.30
C LYS A 22 -17.20 29.79 -27.87
N ASN A 23 -17.41 30.73 -26.93
CA ASN A 23 -17.04 30.55 -25.53
C ASN A 23 -17.79 29.38 -24.88
N ARG A 24 -19.09 29.21 -25.19
CA ARG A 24 -19.87 28.06 -24.73
C ARG A 24 -19.32 26.74 -25.30
N PHE A 25 -18.93 26.72 -26.57
CA PHE A 25 -18.34 25.55 -27.19
C PHE A 25 -17.00 25.16 -26.55
N GLU A 26 -16.13 26.13 -26.27
CA GLU A 26 -14.85 25.89 -25.59
C GLU A 26 -15.04 25.34 -24.18
N ALA A 27 -16.03 25.85 -23.42
CA ALA A 27 -16.38 25.32 -22.11
C ALA A 27 -16.89 23.87 -22.16
N ILE A 28 -17.80 23.56 -23.10
CA ILE A 28 -18.32 22.20 -23.30
C ILE A 28 -17.19 21.23 -23.68
N ARG A 29 -16.28 21.67 -24.55
CA ARG A 29 -15.12 20.86 -24.94
C ARG A 29 -14.23 20.56 -23.73
N ALA A 30 -13.91 21.54 -22.90
CA ALA A 30 -13.07 21.35 -21.72
C ALA A 30 -13.72 20.38 -20.70
N ASP A 31 -15.02 20.51 -20.47
CA ASP A 31 -15.80 19.60 -19.62
C ASP A 31 -15.82 18.18 -20.20
N THR A 32 -16.00 18.04 -21.53
CA THR A 32 -15.98 16.75 -22.22
C THR A 32 -14.60 16.09 -22.12
N ASP A 33 -13.52 16.85 -22.36
CA ASP A 33 -12.14 16.35 -22.25
C ASP A 33 -11.85 15.88 -20.81
N GLN A 34 -12.37 16.57 -19.80
CA GLN A 34 -12.23 16.14 -18.40
C GLN A 34 -13.00 14.85 -18.13
N LYS A 35 -14.28 14.78 -18.53
CA LYS A 35 -15.10 13.57 -18.37
C LYS A 35 -14.50 12.36 -19.08
N VAL A 36 -13.94 12.54 -20.27
CA VAL A 36 -13.25 11.46 -21.00
C VAL A 36 -12.01 11.02 -20.24
N ARG A 37 -11.20 11.94 -19.71
CA ARG A 37 -10.05 11.58 -18.86
C ARG A 37 -10.49 10.77 -17.64
N ASP A 38 -11.53 11.23 -16.93
CA ASP A 38 -12.05 10.56 -15.75
C ASP A 38 -12.57 9.16 -16.09
N LEU A 39 -13.40 9.04 -17.14
CA LEU A 39 -13.90 7.74 -17.65
C LEU A 39 -12.77 6.79 -18.04
N THR A 40 -11.74 7.27 -18.76
CA THR A 40 -10.59 6.42 -19.14
C THR A 40 -9.79 5.96 -17.92
N GLY A 41 -9.68 6.79 -16.88
CA GLY A 41 -9.07 6.44 -15.60
C GLY A 41 -9.86 5.37 -14.87
N GLU A 42 -11.18 5.53 -14.75
CA GLU A 42 -12.09 4.57 -14.12
C GLU A 42 -12.08 3.22 -14.83
N VAL A 43 -12.22 3.21 -16.17
CA VAL A 43 -12.17 1.97 -16.97
C VAL A 43 -10.83 1.25 -16.79
N SER A 44 -9.72 1.99 -16.76
CA SER A 44 -8.40 1.39 -16.53
C SER A 44 -8.31 0.75 -15.15
N ALA A 45 -8.80 1.42 -14.09
CA ALA A 45 -8.83 0.87 -12.75
C ALA A 45 -9.68 -0.41 -12.66
N VAL A 46 -10.85 -0.43 -13.32
CA VAL A 46 -11.71 -1.61 -13.40
C VAL A 46 -11.01 -2.76 -14.11
N ILE A 47 -10.44 -2.55 -15.29
CA ILE A 47 -9.70 -3.58 -16.02
C ILE A 47 -8.52 -4.11 -15.19
N ASN A 48 -7.76 -3.21 -14.57
CA ASN A 48 -6.62 -3.57 -13.73
C ASN A 48 -7.05 -4.38 -12.50
N SER A 49 -8.22 -4.11 -11.92
CA SER A 49 -8.74 -4.91 -10.79
C SER A 49 -8.96 -6.39 -11.14
N PHE A 50 -9.15 -6.72 -12.43
CA PHE A 50 -9.23 -8.10 -12.92
C PHE A 50 -7.87 -8.71 -13.26
N LEU A 51 -6.80 -7.91 -13.33
CA LEU A 51 -5.46 -8.43 -13.56
C LEU A 51 -4.91 -9.02 -12.26
N ASN A 52 -4.73 -10.33 -12.25
CA ASN A 52 -4.02 -11.04 -11.19
C ASN A 52 -2.59 -11.31 -11.65
N LEU A 53 -1.66 -10.45 -11.24
CA LEU A 53 -0.27 -10.50 -11.67
C LEU A 53 0.54 -11.39 -10.73
N ASN A 54 1.25 -12.37 -11.28
CA ASN A 54 2.28 -13.11 -10.56
C ASN A 54 3.65 -12.60 -11.02
N ILE A 55 4.34 -11.89 -10.13
CA ILE A 55 5.65 -11.28 -10.38
C ILE A 55 6.68 -12.01 -9.54
N TYR A 56 7.81 -12.37 -10.14
CA TYR A 56 8.86 -13.13 -9.48
C TYR A 56 10.10 -12.26 -9.29
N VAL A 57 10.63 -12.29 -8.08
CA VAL A 57 11.85 -11.57 -7.67
C VAL A 57 12.86 -12.60 -7.18
N SER A 58 14.11 -12.46 -7.61
CA SER A 58 15.24 -13.27 -7.20
C SER A 58 16.43 -12.38 -6.93
N VAL A 59 17.21 -12.66 -5.88
CA VAL A 59 18.45 -11.91 -5.59
C VAL A 59 19.43 -11.94 -6.78
N GLY A 60 19.45 -13.04 -7.53
CA GLY A 60 20.25 -13.18 -8.76
C GLY A 60 19.54 -12.75 -10.05
N GLY A 61 18.37 -12.11 -9.95
CA GLY A 61 17.58 -11.63 -11.08
C GLY A 61 18.15 -10.36 -11.73
N SER A 62 17.37 -9.75 -12.63
CA SER A 62 17.70 -8.44 -13.23
C SER A 62 16.44 -7.59 -13.34
N ASP A 63 16.53 -6.29 -13.02
CA ASP A 63 15.41 -5.35 -13.19
C ASP A 63 15.10 -5.00 -14.65
N SER A 64 15.93 -5.47 -15.59
CA SER A 64 15.60 -5.48 -17.02
C SER A 64 14.70 -6.66 -17.43
N ASN A 65 14.48 -7.63 -16.55
CA ASN A 65 13.67 -8.80 -16.84
C ASN A 65 12.17 -8.49 -16.79
N THR A 66 11.36 -9.45 -17.25
CA THR A 66 9.90 -9.31 -17.28
C THR A 66 9.22 -9.58 -15.95
N GLY A 67 9.94 -10.19 -14.99
CA GLY A 67 9.36 -10.63 -13.72
C GLY A 67 8.58 -11.93 -13.83
N SER A 68 8.84 -12.75 -14.84
CA SER A 68 8.32 -14.11 -14.95
C SER A 68 9.18 -15.11 -14.14
N VAL A 69 8.72 -16.34 -13.97
CA VAL A 69 9.48 -17.38 -13.25
C VAL A 69 10.87 -17.60 -13.86
N SER A 70 10.96 -17.66 -15.19
CA SER A 70 12.20 -17.92 -15.92
C SER A 70 13.07 -16.68 -16.11
N SER A 71 12.51 -15.49 -15.86
CA SER A 71 13.19 -14.20 -15.99
C SER A 71 12.74 -13.30 -14.83
N PRO A 72 13.20 -13.57 -13.59
CA PRO A 72 12.77 -12.85 -12.40
C PRO A 72 13.44 -11.46 -12.31
N LEU A 73 12.74 -10.52 -11.68
CA LEU A 73 13.30 -9.20 -11.34
C LEU A 73 14.35 -9.33 -10.25
N ALA A 74 15.24 -8.34 -10.14
CA ALA A 74 16.23 -8.30 -9.05
C ALA A 74 15.63 -7.69 -7.77
N THR A 75 14.76 -6.69 -7.91
CA THR A 75 14.30 -5.87 -6.79
C THR A 75 12.79 -5.85 -6.60
N ILE A 76 12.37 -5.68 -5.35
CA ILE A 76 10.97 -5.43 -4.97
C ILE A 76 10.51 -4.08 -5.51
N ALA A 77 11.39 -3.07 -5.52
CA ALA A 77 11.11 -1.75 -6.08
C ALA A 77 10.66 -1.85 -7.55
N LYS A 78 11.40 -2.61 -8.36
CA LYS A 78 11.04 -2.83 -9.75
C LYS A 78 9.74 -3.62 -9.88
N ALA A 79 9.55 -4.65 -9.05
CA ALA A 79 8.31 -5.43 -9.03
C ALA A 79 7.08 -4.55 -8.75
N ILE A 80 7.18 -3.60 -7.82
CA ILE A 80 6.09 -2.66 -7.52
C ILE A 80 5.84 -1.71 -8.70
N SER A 81 6.90 -1.20 -9.32
CA SER A 81 6.80 -0.21 -10.40
C SER A 81 6.05 -0.71 -11.65
N ILE A 82 6.02 -2.03 -11.87
CA ILE A 82 5.36 -2.62 -13.04
C ILE A 82 3.90 -3.01 -12.77
N ILE A 83 3.43 -2.90 -11.53
CA ILE A 83 2.05 -3.17 -11.16
C ILE A 83 1.21 -1.93 -11.53
N PRO A 84 0.15 -2.07 -12.33
CA PRO A 84 -0.78 -0.97 -12.59
C PRO A 84 -1.55 -0.55 -11.32
N GLU A 85 -1.92 0.72 -11.21
CA GLU A 85 -2.83 1.18 -10.14
C GLU A 85 -4.14 0.39 -10.13
N GLY A 86 -4.66 0.08 -8.94
CA GLY A 86 -5.86 -0.75 -8.73
C GLY A 86 -5.68 -2.24 -8.98
N ALA A 87 -4.53 -2.70 -9.48
CA ALA A 87 -4.31 -4.11 -9.78
C ALA A 87 -4.03 -4.95 -8.53
N VAL A 88 -4.30 -6.26 -8.65
CA VAL A 88 -3.93 -7.26 -7.64
C VAL A 88 -2.69 -8.00 -8.10
N ALA A 89 -1.64 -7.96 -7.28
CA ALA A 89 -0.38 -8.61 -7.61
C ALA A 89 0.14 -9.47 -6.46
N ARG A 90 0.74 -10.61 -6.83
CA ARG A 90 1.56 -11.44 -5.95
C ARG A 90 3.01 -11.31 -6.38
N ILE A 91 3.83 -10.78 -5.48
CA ILE A 91 5.29 -10.76 -5.60
C ILE A 91 5.83 -12.00 -4.89
N TYR A 92 6.35 -12.93 -5.68
CA TYR A 92 7.00 -14.15 -5.22
C TYR A 92 8.50 -13.92 -5.07
N LEU A 93 9.01 -14.05 -3.85
CA LEU A 93 10.43 -14.06 -3.53
C LEU A 93 10.97 -15.49 -3.73
N ILE A 94 11.81 -15.72 -4.73
CA ILE A 94 12.29 -17.06 -5.07
C ILE A 94 13.32 -17.51 -4.03
N SER A 95 13.05 -18.61 -3.33
CA SER A 95 14.05 -19.20 -2.44
C SER A 95 15.10 -19.98 -3.24
N ALA A 96 16.37 -19.73 -2.96
CA ALA A 96 17.49 -20.61 -3.27
C ALA A 96 17.61 -21.75 -2.23
N ALA A 97 18.79 -22.37 -2.15
CA ALA A 97 19.09 -23.38 -1.13
C ALA A 97 18.94 -22.82 0.29
N GLU A 98 18.64 -23.68 1.26
CA GLU A 98 18.50 -23.30 2.66
C GLU A 98 19.78 -22.65 3.20
N GLY A 99 19.64 -21.58 3.99
CA GLY A 99 20.76 -20.79 4.52
C GLY A 99 21.50 -19.92 3.50
N SER A 100 21.08 -19.90 2.23
CA SER A 100 21.72 -19.07 1.21
C SER A 100 21.51 -17.58 1.45
N ALA A 101 22.56 -16.78 1.26
CA ALA A 101 22.44 -15.32 1.20
C ALA A 101 21.49 -14.83 0.08
N ASN A 102 21.27 -15.67 -0.95
CA ASN A 102 20.31 -15.40 -2.03
C ASN A 102 18.84 -15.56 -1.59
N ASN A 103 18.58 -15.82 -0.31
CA ASN A 103 17.25 -15.80 0.30
C ASN A 103 16.94 -14.50 1.05
N VAL A 104 17.85 -13.52 1.03
CA VAL A 104 17.66 -12.24 1.73
C VAL A 104 17.28 -11.16 0.72
N TYR A 105 16.09 -10.60 0.89
CA TYR A 105 15.52 -9.58 0.03
C TYR A 105 15.43 -8.26 0.77
N ASP A 106 16.18 -7.27 0.30
CA ASP A 106 16.21 -5.97 0.95
C ASP A 106 15.06 -5.09 0.47
N VAL A 107 14.30 -4.58 1.42
CA VAL A 107 13.39 -3.44 1.23
C VAL A 107 14.21 -2.19 1.47
N VAL A 108 14.62 -1.56 0.37
CA VAL A 108 15.40 -0.32 0.34
C VAL A 108 14.55 0.82 -0.21
N ASN A 109 14.59 1.96 0.46
CA ASN A 109 13.79 3.16 0.13
C ASN A 109 12.28 3.03 0.37
N ASN A 110 11.60 4.18 0.29
CA ASN A 110 10.16 4.27 0.39
C ASN A 110 9.51 3.70 -0.88
N HIS A 111 8.60 2.75 -0.72
CA HIS A 111 7.78 2.20 -1.77
C HIS A 111 6.35 2.72 -1.63
N ASP A 112 5.91 3.48 -2.63
CA ASP A 112 4.51 3.90 -2.74
C ASP A 112 3.73 2.84 -3.53
N LEU A 113 2.75 2.24 -2.87
CA LEU A 113 1.88 1.25 -3.49
C LEU A 113 0.68 1.90 -4.19
N GLY A 114 0.40 3.18 -3.97
CA GLY A 114 -0.79 3.80 -4.53
C GLY A 114 -2.06 3.05 -4.13
N SER A 115 -2.93 2.76 -5.09
CA SER A 115 -4.15 1.95 -4.91
C SER A 115 -3.95 0.46 -5.24
N ARG A 116 -2.70 -0.01 -5.35
CA ARG A 116 -2.39 -1.43 -5.66
C ARG A 116 -2.70 -2.34 -4.48
N HIS A 117 -3.05 -3.59 -4.78
CA HIS A 117 -3.20 -4.67 -3.80
C HIS A 117 -2.05 -5.67 -3.95
N VAL A 118 -1.08 -5.62 -3.03
CA VAL A 118 0.17 -6.39 -3.16
C VAL A 118 0.28 -7.46 -2.08
N LEU A 119 0.48 -8.70 -2.50
CA LEU A 119 0.92 -9.80 -1.63
C LEU A 119 2.42 -10.05 -1.86
N ILE A 120 3.24 -9.94 -0.82
CA ILE A 120 4.64 -10.35 -0.84
C ILE A 120 4.77 -11.69 -0.10
N ALA A 121 5.34 -12.67 -0.79
CA ALA A 121 5.32 -14.06 -0.35
C ALA A 121 6.56 -14.83 -0.84
N PRO A 122 7.20 -15.68 -0.03
CA PRO A 122 8.18 -16.63 -0.54
C PRO A 122 7.59 -17.62 -1.54
N ARG A 123 8.44 -18.09 -2.44
CA ARG A 123 8.18 -19.22 -3.33
C ARG A 123 9.36 -20.17 -3.32
N GLY A 124 9.08 -21.40 -2.90
CA GLY A 124 10.04 -22.49 -2.78
C GLY A 124 10.00 -23.10 -1.37
N GLY A 125 10.94 -24.00 -1.09
CA GLY A 125 10.95 -24.79 0.16
C GLY A 125 11.83 -24.23 1.28
N SER A 126 12.68 -23.25 1.00
CA SER A 126 13.64 -22.71 1.96
C SER A 126 13.15 -21.41 2.60
N ASN A 127 13.66 -21.11 3.81
CA ASN A 127 13.37 -19.84 4.48
C ASN A 127 13.88 -18.64 3.67
N VAL A 128 13.01 -17.64 3.52
CA VAL A 128 13.30 -16.36 2.90
C VAL A 128 13.23 -15.27 3.96
N THR A 129 14.20 -14.35 3.94
CA THR A 129 14.20 -13.16 4.78
C THR A 129 13.80 -11.95 3.96
N LEU A 130 12.72 -11.28 4.36
CA LEU A 130 12.41 -9.93 3.90
C LEU A 130 12.99 -8.94 4.91
N ARG A 131 14.08 -8.28 4.51
CA ARG A 131 14.87 -7.43 5.40
C ARG A 131 14.62 -5.96 5.13
N PHE A 132 14.11 -5.27 6.13
CA PHE A 132 13.84 -3.84 6.10
C PHE A 132 15.11 -3.06 6.44
N MET A 133 15.69 -2.41 5.42
CA MET A 133 16.94 -1.65 5.50
C MET A 133 16.67 -0.15 5.75
N ASN A 134 17.72 0.68 5.68
CA ASN A 134 17.59 2.14 5.76
C ASN A 134 16.65 2.65 4.66
N GLY A 135 15.66 3.46 5.05
CA GLY A 135 14.62 3.97 4.13
C GLY A 135 13.51 2.98 3.76
N GLY A 136 13.64 1.68 4.04
CA GLY A 136 12.68 0.67 3.56
C GLY A 136 11.29 0.82 4.15
N LEU A 137 10.27 1.24 3.41
CA LEU A 137 8.92 1.48 3.97
C LEU A 137 7.89 1.25 2.88
N PHE A 138 6.72 0.69 3.22
CA PHE A 138 5.58 0.66 2.30
C PHE A 138 4.56 1.74 2.67
N ASN A 139 4.09 2.50 1.68
CA ASN A 139 2.98 3.43 1.83
C ASN A 139 1.80 2.92 1.00
N THR A 140 0.62 2.72 1.59
CA THR A 140 -0.63 2.47 0.84
C THR A 140 -1.43 3.76 0.73
N ARG A 141 -2.15 3.98 -0.38
CA ARG A 141 -3.12 5.07 -0.51
C ARG A 141 -4.55 4.52 -0.38
N SER A 142 -5.55 5.40 -0.50
CA SER A 142 -6.96 4.98 -0.54
C SER A 142 -7.18 3.87 -1.56
N GLY A 143 -7.83 2.78 -1.13
CA GLY A 143 -8.05 1.57 -1.92
C GLY A 143 -6.86 0.60 -2.00
N GLY A 144 -5.63 0.98 -1.64
CA GLY A 144 -4.46 0.10 -1.73
C GLY A 144 -4.31 -0.83 -0.52
N SER A 145 -3.74 -2.02 -0.71
CA SER A 145 -3.47 -2.96 0.39
C SER A 145 -2.12 -3.64 0.25
N ILE A 146 -1.55 -4.05 1.39
CA ILE A 146 -0.37 -4.89 1.42
C ILE A 146 -0.56 -6.07 2.37
N LYS A 147 -0.18 -7.25 1.89
CA LYS A 147 -0.03 -8.45 2.71
C LYS A 147 1.40 -8.95 2.61
N ILE A 148 2.06 -9.11 3.75
CA ILE A 148 3.40 -9.68 3.86
C ILE A 148 3.28 -10.96 4.67
N GLY A 149 3.43 -12.09 4.00
CA GLY A 149 3.24 -13.39 4.63
C GLY A 149 2.81 -14.47 3.66
N ASN A 150 2.94 -15.73 4.06
CA ASN A 150 2.68 -16.88 3.20
C ASN A 150 2.40 -18.14 4.04
N PRO A 151 1.89 -19.23 3.43
CA PRO A 151 1.95 -20.57 4.00
C PRO A 151 3.35 -21.23 4.12
N ASN A 152 4.47 -20.59 3.75
CA ASN A 152 5.81 -21.19 3.88
C ASN A 152 6.68 -20.41 4.90
N THR A 153 7.98 -20.62 4.87
CA THR A 153 8.97 -19.98 5.75
C THR A 153 9.33 -18.58 5.25
N LEU A 154 8.73 -17.56 5.86
CA LEU A 154 9.12 -16.14 5.71
C LEU A 154 9.57 -15.62 7.07
N THR A 155 10.74 -15.00 7.10
CA THR A 155 11.23 -14.20 8.23
C THR A 155 11.15 -12.72 7.83
N ILE A 156 10.60 -11.88 8.70
CA ILE A 156 10.72 -10.43 8.57
C ILE A 156 11.88 -9.99 9.47
N GLU A 157 12.87 -9.33 8.90
CA GLU A 157 14.00 -8.79 9.65
C GLU A 157 13.98 -7.27 9.57
N VAL A 158 14.23 -6.61 10.70
CA VAL A 158 14.39 -5.15 10.77
C VAL A 158 15.85 -4.87 11.09
N HIS A 159 16.58 -4.40 10.07
CA HIS A 159 18.02 -4.25 10.17
C HIS A 159 18.41 -3.10 11.11
N ALA A 160 19.50 -3.26 11.86
CA ALA A 160 19.95 -2.29 12.87
C ALA A 160 20.18 -0.87 12.33
N SER A 161 20.54 -0.74 11.05
CA SER A 161 20.75 0.57 10.40
C SER A 161 19.46 1.32 10.04
N ARG A 162 18.29 0.71 10.20
CA ARG A 162 16.99 1.32 9.89
C ARG A 162 16.76 2.58 10.74
N GLN A 163 16.20 3.61 10.12
CA GLN A 163 15.88 4.90 10.75
C GLN A 163 14.38 5.24 10.82
N HIS A 164 13.51 4.48 10.14
CA HIS A 164 12.06 4.71 10.16
C HIS A 164 11.39 4.06 11.37
N ASP A 165 10.36 4.73 11.88
CA ASP A 165 9.54 4.32 13.01
C ASP A 165 8.52 3.22 12.65
N SER A 166 8.10 3.11 11.39
CA SER A 166 7.10 2.15 10.92
C SER A 166 7.58 1.25 9.78
N LEU A 167 7.07 0.01 9.63
CA LEU A 167 7.30 -0.81 8.43
C LEU A 167 6.33 -0.50 7.28
N VAL A 168 5.10 -0.13 7.64
CA VAL A 168 4.02 0.25 6.72
C VAL A 168 3.33 1.51 7.23
N ASN A 169 3.13 2.47 6.34
CA ASN A 169 2.23 3.60 6.53
C ASN A 169 0.96 3.36 5.71
N GLN A 170 -0.17 3.24 6.40
CA GLN A 170 -1.45 2.98 5.79
C GLN A 170 -2.26 4.27 5.70
N TYR A 171 -2.58 4.70 4.47
CA TYR A 171 -3.53 5.79 4.24
C TYR A 171 -4.89 5.29 3.72
N GLY A 172 -5.07 3.96 3.63
CA GLY A 172 -6.30 3.27 3.23
C GLY A 172 -6.10 1.76 3.04
N GLY A 173 -7.20 1.03 2.86
CA GLY A 173 -7.24 -0.41 2.57
C GLY A 173 -6.80 -1.31 3.71
N ASP A 174 -6.11 -2.43 3.40
CA ASP A 174 -5.77 -3.48 4.36
C ASP A 174 -4.25 -3.67 4.49
N VAL A 175 -3.77 -3.84 5.73
CA VAL A 175 -2.41 -4.26 6.02
C VAL A 175 -2.46 -5.59 6.76
N SER A 176 -1.75 -6.60 6.25
CA SER A 176 -1.69 -7.90 6.90
C SER A 176 -0.25 -8.40 6.98
N PHE A 177 0.14 -8.78 8.19
CA PHE A 177 1.37 -9.49 8.47
C PHE A 177 1.08 -10.94 8.85
N GLY A 178 1.90 -11.84 8.34
CA GLY A 178 1.88 -13.24 8.71
C GLY A 178 1.00 -14.12 7.82
N GLY A 179 0.85 -15.38 8.24
CA GLY A 179 0.25 -16.42 7.41
C GLY A 179 0.05 -17.73 8.18
N PHE A 180 -0.24 -18.81 7.45
CA PHE A 180 -0.65 -20.08 8.05
C PHE A 180 0.43 -20.76 8.89
N TYR A 181 1.72 -20.56 8.64
CA TYR A 181 2.79 -21.29 9.35
C TYR A 181 3.57 -20.41 10.32
N GLY A 182 3.06 -19.21 10.51
CA GLY A 182 3.72 -18.16 11.27
C GLY A 182 4.83 -17.46 10.53
N THR A 183 5.16 -16.28 11.02
CA THR A 183 6.14 -15.39 10.43
C THR A 183 6.93 -14.79 11.57
N PRO A 184 8.19 -15.22 11.77
CA PRO A 184 9.06 -14.61 12.75
C PRO A 184 9.36 -13.16 12.39
N LEU A 185 9.37 -12.30 13.39
CA LEU A 185 9.95 -10.97 13.33
C LEU A 185 11.23 -10.96 14.15
N VAL A 186 12.33 -10.64 13.47
CA VAL A 186 13.63 -10.38 14.09
C VAL A 186 13.86 -8.87 14.05
N ASN A 187 13.56 -8.18 15.15
CA ASN A 187 13.85 -6.75 15.28
C ASN A 187 15.24 -6.52 15.87
N ASN A 188 16.14 -5.97 15.06
CA ASN A 188 17.49 -5.56 15.46
C ASN A 188 17.64 -4.03 15.49
N SER A 189 16.56 -3.26 15.31
CA SER A 189 16.60 -1.80 15.24
C SER A 189 15.89 -1.15 16.43
N PRO A 190 16.56 -0.26 17.19
CA PRO A 190 15.92 0.49 18.28
C PRO A 190 14.96 1.58 17.74
N HIS A 191 15.02 1.86 16.44
CA HIS A 191 14.24 2.90 15.80
C HIS A 191 12.84 2.45 15.41
N LEU A 192 12.59 1.14 15.29
CA LEU A 192 11.24 0.64 15.01
C LEU A 192 10.34 0.88 16.22
N LYS A 193 9.29 1.69 16.03
CA LYS A 193 8.28 1.99 17.06
C LYS A 193 6.94 1.38 16.76
N THR A 194 6.63 1.12 15.50
CA THR A 194 5.35 0.58 15.06
C THR A 194 5.52 -0.39 13.90
N LEU A 195 4.74 -1.48 13.80
CA LEU A 195 4.71 -2.27 12.55
C LEU A 195 3.88 -1.58 11.46
N CYS A 196 2.67 -1.16 11.80
CA CYS A 196 1.77 -0.44 10.91
C CYS A 196 1.29 0.87 11.51
N LYS A 197 1.61 1.99 10.87
CA LYS A 197 1.12 3.32 11.23
C LYS A 197 -0.06 3.69 10.34
N VAL A 198 -1.22 3.92 10.92
CA VAL A 198 -2.47 4.20 10.21
C VAL A 198 -2.75 5.69 10.25
N ASN A 199 -2.66 6.32 9.08
CA ASN A 199 -2.84 7.74 8.86
C ASN A 199 -4.09 7.96 8.00
N PHE A 200 -5.25 8.07 8.62
CA PHE A 200 -6.46 8.46 7.89
C PHE A 200 -6.36 9.92 7.47
N HIS A 201 -6.39 10.20 6.17
CA HIS A 201 -6.40 11.58 5.67
C HIS A 201 -7.79 12.18 5.85
N VAL A 202 -7.92 13.16 6.75
CA VAL A 202 -9.16 13.92 6.97
C VAL A 202 -9.23 15.01 5.88
N GLY A 203 -9.55 14.63 4.65
CA GLY A 203 -9.58 15.58 3.52
C GLY A 203 -10.35 15.10 2.29
N ASP A 204 -10.55 13.80 2.14
CA ASP A 204 -11.44 13.27 1.11
C ASP A 204 -12.88 13.45 1.59
N ASN A 205 -13.55 14.50 1.09
CA ASN A 205 -14.92 14.91 1.44
C ASN A 205 -16.00 13.83 1.14
N ALA A 206 -15.62 12.65 0.69
CA ALA A 206 -16.47 11.49 0.66
C ALA A 206 -16.38 10.77 2.01
N PHE A 207 -17.38 10.97 2.87
CA PHE A 207 -17.69 10.11 4.02
C PHE A 207 -18.11 8.69 3.57
N GLY A 208 -17.34 8.07 2.67
CA GLY A 208 -17.46 6.69 2.22
C GLY A 208 -16.45 5.83 2.97
N SER A 209 -16.63 5.71 4.29
CA SER A 209 -16.04 4.66 5.11
C SER A 209 -14.55 4.35 4.88
N THR A 210 -13.65 5.22 5.36
CA THR A 210 -12.23 4.85 5.56
C THR A 210 -12.12 3.86 6.72
N PHE A 211 -12.45 2.60 6.45
CA PHE A 211 -12.09 1.49 7.30
C PHE A 211 -10.66 1.09 6.97
N GLY A 212 -9.80 1.06 8.00
CA GLY A 212 -8.51 0.38 7.92
C GLY A 212 -8.65 -0.98 8.57
N ARG A 213 -8.04 -2.01 7.97
CA ARG A 213 -7.83 -3.29 8.65
C ARG A 213 -6.34 -3.53 8.84
N CYS A 214 -5.96 -3.89 10.06
CA CYS A 214 -4.65 -4.47 10.35
C CYS A 214 -4.84 -5.90 10.87
N SER A 215 -4.14 -6.86 10.29
CA SER A 215 -4.21 -8.26 10.73
C SER A 215 -2.81 -8.82 10.98
N PHE A 216 -2.60 -9.38 12.16
CA PHE A 216 -1.34 -10.03 12.56
C PHE A 216 -1.63 -11.50 12.87
N MET A 217 -1.12 -12.41 12.03
CA MET A 217 -1.46 -13.84 12.07
C MET A 217 -0.21 -14.70 12.28
N ARG A 218 -0.20 -15.51 13.34
CA ARG A 218 0.88 -16.43 13.73
C ARG A 218 2.25 -15.74 13.78
N PHE A 219 2.26 -14.51 14.26
CA PHE A 219 3.45 -13.68 14.28
C PHE A 219 4.31 -14.01 15.51
N ASP A 220 5.61 -14.27 15.34
CA ASP A 220 6.50 -14.71 16.42
C ASP A 220 7.57 -13.65 16.69
N LEU A 221 7.54 -13.08 17.90
CA LEU A 221 8.47 -12.04 18.36
C LEU A 221 9.62 -12.58 19.22
N SER A 222 9.70 -13.89 19.44
CA SER A 222 10.65 -14.51 20.38
C SER A 222 12.13 -14.24 20.07
N GLN A 223 12.43 -13.83 18.83
CA GLN A 223 13.79 -13.58 18.34
C GLN A 223 14.13 -12.08 18.26
N SER A 224 13.21 -11.19 18.65
CA SER A 224 13.47 -9.75 18.63
C SER A 224 14.34 -9.31 19.81
N THR A 225 15.38 -8.54 19.52
CA THR A 225 16.26 -7.94 20.55
C THR A 225 15.63 -6.70 21.19
N GLU A 226 14.81 -6.00 20.41
CA GLU A 226 14.03 -4.84 20.81
C GLU A 226 12.55 -5.24 20.88
N THR A 227 11.93 -5.11 22.06
CA THR A 227 10.55 -5.55 22.32
C THR A 227 9.57 -4.38 22.52
N ASP A 228 10.07 -3.15 22.66
CA ASP A 228 9.28 -1.95 22.91
C ASP A 228 8.77 -1.32 21.60
N PHE A 229 7.76 -1.95 20.96
CA PHE A 229 7.07 -1.38 19.81
C PHE A 229 5.59 -1.75 19.76
N VAL A 230 4.81 -0.94 19.06
CA VAL A 230 3.36 -1.07 18.90
C VAL A 230 3.07 -1.85 17.61
N LEU A 231 2.12 -2.79 17.62
CA LEU A 231 1.75 -3.45 16.36
C LEU A 231 1.09 -2.47 15.39
N CYS A 232 0.20 -1.64 15.91
CA CYS A 232 -0.58 -0.69 15.13
C CYS A 232 -0.74 0.65 15.89
N ASP A 233 -0.30 1.74 15.26
CA ASP A 233 -0.43 3.12 15.76
C ASP A 233 -1.43 3.88 14.90
N VAL A 234 -2.51 4.38 15.50
CA VAL A 234 -3.59 5.08 14.79
C VAL A 234 -3.49 6.58 15.02
N VAL A 235 -2.99 7.32 14.02
CA VAL A 235 -2.55 8.71 14.20
C VAL A 235 -3.70 9.72 14.03
N LEU A 236 -4.62 9.48 13.09
CA LEU A 236 -5.72 10.39 12.75
C LEU A 236 -7.05 9.63 12.69
N GLY A 237 -8.17 10.29 12.94
CA GLY A 237 -9.47 9.65 13.22
C GLY A 237 -9.98 8.68 12.13
N GLY A 238 -10.65 7.60 12.57
CA GLY A 238 -11.25 6.57 11.71
C GLY A 238 -11.77 5.39 12.55
N MET A 239 -12.34 4.38 11.89
CA MET A 239 -12.58 3.07 12.52
C MET A 239 -11.54 2.09 12.00
N ILE A 240 -10.90 1.37 12.91
CA ILE A 240 -9.92 0.33 12.58
C ILE A 240 -10.38 -1.01 13.14
N PHE A 241 -10.22 -2.05 12.33
CA PHE A 241 -10.35 -3.42 12.78
C PHE A 241 -8.96 -4.02 12.93
N ILE A 242 -8.62 -4.45 14.14
CA ILE A 242 -7.36 -5.14 14.42
C ILE A 242 -7.66 -6.60 14.73
N SER A 243 -7.15 -7.50 13.89
CA SER A 243 -7.26 -8.94 14.08
C SER A 243 -5.92 -9.50 14.58
N LEU A 244 -5.93 -10.13 15.75
CA LEU A 244 -4.76 -10.81 16.33
C LEU A 244 -5.05 -12.32 16.38
N TYR A 245 -4.26 -13.12 15.67
CA TYR A 245 -4.44 -14.56 15.65
C TYR A 245 -3.13 -15.27 15.98
N SER A 246 -3.07 -15.97 17.13
CA SER A 246 -1.94 -16.85 17.52
C SER A 246 -0.57 -16.15 17.51
N VAL A 247 -0.48 -14.94 18.07
CA VAL A 247 0.78 -14.17 18.16
C VAL A 247 1.58 -14.64 19.38
N THR A 248 2.85 -14.99 19.18
CA THR A 248 3.80 -15.32 20.26
C THR A 248 4.59 -14.07 20.63
N LEU A 249 4.59 -13.72 21.92
CA LEU A 249 5.12 -12.45 22.41
C LEU A 249 6.42 -12.63 23.19
N ALA A 250 7.36 -11.73 22.95
CA ALA A 250 8.43 -11.40 23.88
C ALA A 250 8.16 -9.96 24.34
N GLY A 251 7.66 -9.76 25.56
CA GLY A 251 7.35 -8.44 26.12
C GLY A 251 5.88 -8.01 26.08
N ASP A 252 5.63 -6.77 26.51
CA ASP A 252 4.30 -6.14 26.61
C ASP A 252 3.89 -5.53 25.25
N MET A 253 2.76 -5.97 24.68
CA MET A 253 2.20 -5.34 23.48
C MET A 253 1.18 -4.25 23.83
N ALA A 254 1.38 -3.06 23.26
CA ALA A 254 0.37 -2.01 23.24
C ALA A 254 -0.29 -1.90 21.85
N ILE A 255 -1.60 -1.63 21.84
CA ILE A 255 -2.28 -0.97 20.72
C ILE A 255 -2.49 0.48 21.16
N TYR A 256 -1.92 1.43 20.43
CA TYR A 256 -2.02 2.85 20.77
C TYR A 256 -3.03 3.56 19.85
N ASN A 257 -4.10 4.10 20.45
CA ASN A 257 -5.14 4.84 19.74
C ASN A 257 -5.40 6.19 20.44
N PRO A 258 -4.57 7.21 20.15
CA PRO A 258 -4.72 8.55 20.72
C PRO A 258 -6.02 9.25 20.26
N ALA A 259 -6.65 8.78 19.18
CA ALA A 259 -7.85 9.38 18.58
C ALA A 259 -9.16 9.06 19.32
N ARG A 260 -9.15 8.20 20.35
CA ARG A 260 -10.30 7.89 21.24
C ARG A 260 -11.58 7.46 20.50
N ARG A 261 -11.48 6.70 19.40
CA ARG A 261 -12.65 6.16 18.66
C ARG A 261 -12.60 4.64 18.52
N ALA A 262 -13.78 4.04 18.45
CA ALA A 262 -14.08 2.60 18.59
C ALA A 262 -12.98 1.68 18.05
N LEU A 263 -12.34 0.95 18.96
CA LEU A 263 -11.39 -0.12 18.66
C LEU A 263 -12.10 -1.45 18.91
N SER A 264 -12.35 -2.22 17.85
CA SER A 264 -12.84 -3.59 17.94
C SER A 264 -11.67 -4.54 17.76
N ILE A 265 -11.32 -5.27 18.82
CA ILE A 265 -10.29 -6.30 18.79
C ILE A 265 -10.98 -7.65 18.90
N ASP A 266 -10.76 -8.48 17.89
CA ASP A 266 -11.12 -9.89 17.93
C ASP A 266 -9.84 -10.68 18.25
N ASN A 267 -9.76 -11.24 19.46
CA ASN A 267 -8.57 -11.95 19.95
C ASN A 267 -8.95 -13.31 20.53
N ALA A 268 -8.13 -14.32 20.21
CA ALA A 268 -8.25 -15.68 20.73
C ALA A 268 -7.22 -16.05 21.81
N ASN A 269 -6.19 -15.24 22.15
CA ASN A 269 -5.25 -15.55 23.24
C ASN A 269 -4.57 -14.34 23.91
N THR A 270 -4.27 -14.51 25.21
CA THR A 270 -3.93 -13.55 26.28
C THR A 270 -2.77 -12.57 26.03
N GLY A 271 -2.92 -11.33 26.54
CA GLY A 271 -1.83 -10.36 26.72
C GLY A 271 -1.96 -9.08 25.90
N LEU A 272 -3.12 -8.41 25.96
CA LEU A 272 -3.31 -7.12 25.30
C LEU A 272 -3.36 -5.99 26.34
N ILE A 273 -2.44 -5.03 26.24
CA ILE A 273 -2.51 -3.78 27.00
C ILE A 273 -3.12 -2.71 26.08
N LEU A 274 -4.27 -2.20 26.49
CA LEU A 274 -4.88 -1.01 25.91
C LEU A 274 -4.42 0.19 26.74
N THR A 275 -3.49 0.96 26.21
CA THR A 275 -3.10 2.25 26.80
C THR A 275 -3.94 3.36 26.19
N TYR A 276 -4.69 4.06 27.06
CA TYR A 276 -5.53 5.22 26.75
C TYR A 276 -4.77 6.54 26.81
#